data_AF-A0A2G8JHF0-F1
#
_entry.id   AF-A0A2G8JHF0-F1
#
_cell.length_a   1.000
_cell.length_b   1.000
_cell.length_c   1.000
_cell.angle_alpha   90.00
_cell.angle_beta   90.00
_cell.angle_gamma   90.00
#
_symmetry.space_group_name_H-M   'P 1'
#
loop_
_entity.id
_entity.type
_entity.pdbx_description
1 polymer ?
#
loop_
_entity_poly.entity_id
_entity_poly.type
_entity_poly.pdbx_seq_one_letter_code
_entity_poly.pdbx_strand_id
1 'polypeptide(L)'
;FVSPGLRSKKVLLDAAGRCKLYDFVSMDNAKEWTKLFWNENVPFKWMPPEFLFLETISSAGDVWSFGVLLWEIFSYGSEPYKGQTRADVEKSLRAKRQLLLPDNCPGAM
;
A
#
# COMPACT_ATOMS: atom_id res chain seq x y z
N PHE A 1 6.84 -9.75 -11.91
CA PHE A 1 7.34 -8.75 -10.94
C PHE A 1 6.21 -8.41 -9.98
N VAL A 2 6.57 -8.01 -8.77
CA VAL A 2 5.66 -7.48 -7.75
C VAL A 2 6.17 -6.14 -7.26
N SER A 3 5.30 -5.32 -6.68
CA SER A 3 5.62 -4.04 -6.05
C SER A 3 5.08 -4.00 -4.61
N PRO A 4 5.66 -4.78 -3.67
CA PRO A 4 5.17 -4.85 -2.31
C PRO A 4 5.12 -3.45 -1.65
N GLY A 5 4.00 -3.13 -1.03
CA GLY A 5 3.78 -1.84 -0.39
C GLY A 5 3.76 -0.67 -1.36
N LEU A 6 3.18 -0.87 -2.55
CA LEU A 6 2.93 0.22 -3.51
C LEU A 6 2.22 1.39 -2.81
N ARG A 7 2.75 2.60 -3.01
CA ARG A 7 2.30 3.83 -2.34
C ARG A 7 2.74 5.05 -3.12
N SER A 8 2.21 6.22 -2.77
CA SER A 8 2.51 7.51 -3.41
C SER A 8 4.02 7.76 -3.55
N LYS A 9 4.80 7.42 -2.53
CA LYS A 9 6.27 7.57 -2.54
C LYS A 9 7.00 6.72 -3.59
N LYS A 10 6.37 5.68 -4.14
CA LYS A 10 6.92 4.85 -5.22
C LYS A 10 6.48 5.33 -6.62
N VAL A 11 5.80 6.47 -6.70
CA VAL A 11 5.35 7.10 -7.95
C VAL A 11 6.16 8.38 -8.17
N LEU A 12 6.91 8.42 -9.27
CA LEU A 12 7.64 9.60 -9.71
C LEU A 12 6.84 10.35 -10.78
N LEU A 13 6.93 11.67 -10.76
CA LEU A 13 6.34 12.57 -11.76
C LEU A 13 7.47 13.23 -12.54
N ASP A 14 7.33 13.27 -13.86
CA ASP A 14 8.21 14.09 -14.68
C ASP A 14 7.65 15.50 -14.92
N ALA A 15 8.42 16.35 -15.60
CA ALA A 15 8.05 17.74 -15.88
C ALA A 15 6.77 17.88 -16.73
N ALA A 16 6.35 16.83 -17.44
CA ALA A 16 5.11 16.80 -18.22
C ALA A 16 3.93 16.21 -17.42
N GLY A 17 4.11 15.91 -16.14
CA GLY A 17 3.09 15.32 -15.27
C GLY A 17 2.87 13.83 -15.51
N ARG A 18 3.78 13.12 -16.20
CA ARG A 18 3.63 11.67 -16.43
C ARG A 18 4.10 10.90 -15.19
N CYS A 19 3.29 9.95 -14.74
CA CYS A 19 3.62 9.08 -13.62
C CYS A 19 4.48 7.88 -14.05
N LYS A 20 5.51 7.55 -13.27
CA LYS A 20 6.34 6.35 -13.43
C LYS A 20 6.54 5.65 -12.09
N LEU A 21 6.37 4.34 -12.08
CA LEU A 21 6.61 3.51 -10.90
C LEU A 21 8.06 3.04 -10.85
N TYR A 22 8.58 2.82 -9.65
CA TYR A 22 9.89 2.22 -9.40
C TYR A 22 9.85 1.27 -8.19
N ASP A 23 10.97 0.62 -7.87
CA ASP A 23 11.11 -0.31 -6.72
C ASP A 23 10.25 -1.58 -6.85
N PHE A 24 10.41 -2.25 -7.99
CA PHE A 24 9.82 -3.56 -8.29
C PHE A 24 10.78 -4.70 -7.96
N VAL A 25 10.22 -5.85 -7.62
CA VAL A 25 10.96 -7.06 -7.25
C VAL A 25 10.52 -8.22 -8.13
N SER A 26 11.44 -9.09 -8.54
CA SER A 26 11.07 -10.35 -9.19
C SER A 26 10.38 -11.29 -8.19
N MET A 27 9.49 -12.16 -8.65
CA MET A 27 8.84 -13.13 -7.74
C MET A 27 9.85 -14.07 -7.08
N ASP A 28 10.90 -14.44 -7.81
CA ASP A 28 11.97 -15.30 -7.30
C ASP A 28 12.71 -14.66 -6.12
N ASN A 29 12.87 -13.33 -6.13
CA ASN A 29 13.56 -12.57 -5.09
C ASN A 29 12.61 -12.03 -4.01
N ALA A 30 11.29 -12.18 -4.17
CA ALA A 30 10.30 -11.60 -3.27
C ALA A 30 10.46 -12.10 -1.82
N LYS A 31 10.80 -13.38 -1.63
CA LYS A 31 11.04 -13.95 -0.28
C LYS A 31 12.22 -13.31 0.45
N GLU A 32 13.28 -13.01 -0.27
CA GLU A 32 14.45 -12.34 0.29
C GLU A 32 14.16 -10.87 0.59
N TRP A 33 13.41 -10.22 -0.30
CA TRP A 33 12.89 -8.87 -0.08
C TRP A 33 12.08 -8.76 1.22
N THR A 34 11.19 -9.73 1.51
CA THR A 34 10.43 -9.74 2.79
C THR A 34 11.35 -9.68 3.99
N LYS A 35 12.43 -10.48 4.00
CA LYS A 35 13.36 -10.57 5.14
C LYS A 35 14.14 -9.27 5.36
N LEU A 36 14.57 -8.63 4.28
CA LEU A 36 15.30 -7.36 4.34
C LEU A 36 14.39 -6.23 4.82
N PHE A 37 13.19 -6.13 4.27
CA PHE A 37 12.26 -5.05 4.59
C PHE A 37 11.53 -5.23 5.92
N TRP A 38 11.35 -6.46 6.43
CA TRP A 38 10.67 -6.67 7.72
C TRP A 38 11.39 -5.99 8.89
N ASN A 39 12.71 -5.84 8.79
CA ASN A 39 13.54 -5.17 9.78
C ASN A 39 13.62 -3.64 9.59
N GLU A 40 13.26 -3.13 8.41
CA GLU A 40 13.34 -1.70 8.06
C GLU A 40 11.93 -1.12 7.80
N ASN A 41 11.23 -0.74 8.86
CA ASN A 41 10.03 0.11 8.80
C ASN A 41 9.05 -0.23 7.66
N VAL A 42 8.60 -1.50 7.61
CA VAL A 42 7.58 -1.97 6.68
C VAL A 42 6.42 -0.97 6.61
N PRO A 43 5.98 -0.53 5.41
CA PRO A 43 4.85 0.37 5.27
C PRO A 43 3.52 -0.41 5.47
N PHE A 44 3.31 -0.91 6.69
CA PHE A 44 2.23 -1.85 7.04
C PHE A 44 0.83 -1.34 6.68
N LYS A 45 0.63 -0.02 6.68
CA LYS A 45 -0.65 0.63 6.32
C LYS A 45 -1.04 0.44 4.84
N TRP A 46 -0.08 0.11 3.98
CA TRP A 46 -0.28 -0.19 2.56
C TRP A 46 -0.30 -1.68 2.26
N MET A 47 0.07 -2.51 3.22
CA MET A 47 0.24 -3.94 3.00
C MET A 47 -1.10 -4.66 3.00
N PRO A 48 -1.24 -5.70 2.18
CA PRO A 48 -2.42 -6.53 2.16
C PRO A 48 -2.49 -7.43 3.41
N PRO A 49 -3.69 -7.90 3.79
CA PRO A 49 -3.86 -8.74 4.97
C PRO A 49 -3.06 -10.05 4.89
N GLU A 50 -2.94 -10.69 3.73
CA GLU A 50 -2.13 -11.90 3.55
C GLU A 50 -0.64 -11.67 3.80
N PHE A 51 -0.13 -10.46 3.55
CA PHE A 51 1.26 -10.13 3.90
C PHE A 51 1.39 -9.87 5.40
N LEU A 52 0.44 -9.14 6.00
CA LEU A 52 0.50 -8.79 7.42
C LEU A 52 0.32 -9.99 8.35
N PHE A 53 -0.47 -10.99 7.94
CA PHE A 53 -0.81 -12.14 8.78
C PHE A 53 -0.12 -13.44 8.39
N LEU A 54 0.27 -13.60 7.12
CA LEU A 54 0.81 -14.86 6.57
C LEU A 54 2.14 -14.64 5.82
N GLU A 55 2.71 -13.43 5.86
CA GLU A 55 3.96 -13.05 5.18
C GLU A 55 3.99 -13.42 3.69
N THR A 56 2.81 -13.48 3.07
CA THR A 56 2.64 -13.91 1.68
C THR A 56 2.72 -12.69 0.76
N ILE A 57 3.64 -12.73 -0.20
CA ILE A 57 3.71 -11.76 -1.30
C ILE A 57 3.01 -12.34 -2.52
N SER A 58 2.15 -11.54 -3.15
CA SER A 58 1.43 -11.91 -4.36
C SER A 58 1.14 -10.67 -5.22
N SER A 59 0.88 -10.89 -6.51
CA SER A 59 0.39 -9.81 -7.38
C SER A 59 -0.99 -9.30 -6.97
N ALA A 60 -1.82 -10.11 -6.28
CA ALA A 60 -3.08 -9.63 -5.71
C ALA A 60 -2.83 -8.65 -4.55
N GLY A 61 -1.74 -8.85 -3.80
CA GLY A 61 -1.26 -7.90 -2.81
C GLY A 61 -0.90 -6.53 -3.39
N ASP A 62 -0.33 -6.51 -4.60
CA ASP A 62 -0.06 -5.24 -5.31
C ASP A 62 -1.37 -4.53 -5.70
N VAL A 63 -2.42 -5.27 -6.07
CA VAL A 63 -3.75 -4.71 -6.36
C VAL A 63 -4.35 -4.07 -5.09
N TRP A 64 -4.18 -4.71 -3.93
CA TRP A 64 -4.57 -4.13 -2.65
C TRP A 64 -3.84 -2.81 -2.38
N SER A 65 -2.50 -2.83 -2.46
CA SER A 65 -1.69 -1.63 -2.25
C SER A 65 -2.00 -0.52 -3.27
N PHE A 66 -2.36 -0.88 -4.51
CA PHE A 66 -2.84 0.07 -5.51
C PHE A 66 -4.16 0.74 -5.08
N GLY A 67 -5.08 0.02 -4.45
CA GLY A 67 -6.28 0.61 -3.85
C GLY A 67 -5.96 1.64 -2.76
N VAL A 68 -4.98 1.35 -1.90
CA VAL A 68 -4.49 2.31 -0.90
C VAL A 68 -3.81 3.52 -1.56
N LEU A 69 -3.06 3.31 -2.65
CA LEU A 69 -2.49 4.40 -3.46
C LEU A 69 -3.57 5.30 -4.07
N LEU A 70 -4.65 4.74 -4.61
CA LEU A 70 -5.78 5.53 -5.10
C LEU A 70 -6.38 6.37 -3.97
N TRP A 71 -6.53 5.79 -2.78
CA TRP A 71 -6.96 6.54 -1.60
C TRP A 71 -6.01 7.68 -1.25
N GLU A 72 -4.69 7.47 -1.29
CA GLU A 72 -3.69 8.55 -1.11
C GLU A 72 -3.88 9.67 -2.15
N ILE A 73 -4.08 9.32 -3.41
CA ILE A 73 -4.27 10.29 -4.50
C ILE A 73 -5.50 11.17 -4.24
N PHE A 74 -6.65 10.57 -3.95
CA PHE A 74 -7.90 11.30 -3.72
C PHE A 74 -7.96 12.03 -2.36
N SER A 75 -7.07 11.67 -1.43
CA SER A 75 -6.89 12.37 -0.16
C SER A 75 -5.74 13.38 -0.17
N TYR A 76 -5.25 13.74 -1.36
CA TYR A 76 -4.14 14.68 -1.57
C TYR A 76 -2.88 14.34 -0.77
N GLY A 77 -2.52 13.05 -0.72
CA GLY A 77 -1.31 12.55 -0.07
C GLY A 77 -1.45 12.36 1.44
N SER A 78 -2.67 12.25 1.95
CA SER A 78 -2.88 11.93 3.37
C SER A 78 -2.33 10.54 3.72
N GLU A 79 -1.99 10.34 5.00
CA GLU A 79 -1.54 9.04 5.48
C GLU A 79 -2.75 8.11 5.69
N PRO A 80 -2.78 6.88 5.11
CA PRO A 80 -3.83 5.90 5.38
C PRO A 80 -3.83 5.53 6.87
N TYR A 81 -5.01 5.35 7.45
CA TYR A 81 -5.16 5.05 8.88
C TYR A 81 -4.36 6.02 9.79
N LYS A 82 -4.39 7.32 9.48
CA LYS A 82 -3.67 8.34 10.25
C LYS A 82 -3.94 8.22 11.75
N GLY A 83 -2.87 8.23 12.55
CA GLY A 83 -2.95 8.10 14.01
C GLY A 83 -3.24 6.70 14.55
N GLN A 84 -3.48 5.70 13.68
CA GLN A 84 -3.69 4.31 14.12
C GLN A 84 -2.37 3.55 14.23
N THR A 85 -2.26 2.72 15.26
CA THR A 85 -1.12 1.80 15.44
C THR A 85 -1.24 0.60 14.51
N ARG A 86 -0.17 -0.21 14.41
CA ARG A 86 -0.22 -1.48 13.66
C ARG A 86 -1.35 -2.39 14.15
N ALA A 87 -1.51 -2.52 15.47
CA ALA A 87 -2.55 -3.35 16.06
C ALA A 87 -3.95 -2.85 15.70
N ASP A 88 -4.17 -1.53 15.66
CA ASP A 88 -5.45 -0.94 15.28
C ASP A 88 -5.80 -1.20 13.80
N VAL A 89 -4.80 -1.08 12.92
CA VAL A 89 -4.97 -1.37 11.49
C VAL A 89 -5.28 -2.84 11.29
N GLU A 90 -4.49 -3.74 11.88
CA GLU A 90 -4.73 -5.18 11.80
C GLU A 90 -6.12 -5.57 12.33
N LYS A 91 -6.57 -4.96 13.44
CA LYS A 91 -7.92 -5.14 13.98
C LYS A 91 -8.99 -4.67 12.99
N SER A 92 -8.77 -3.53 12.33
CA SER A 92 -9.70 -2.99 11.32
C SER A 92 -9.79 -3.89 10.09
N LEU A 93 -8.66 -4.41 9.61
CA LEU A 93 -8.60 -5.35 8.48
C LEU A 93 -9.34 -6.66 8.80
N ARG A 94 -9.14 -7.22 10.01
CA ARG A 94 -9.88 -8.42 10.46
C ARG A 94 -11.39 -8.18 10.52
N ALA A 95 -11.80 -6.97 10.91
CA ALA A 95 -13.19 -6.53 10.91
C ALA A 95 -13.71 -6.14 9.51
N LYS A 96 -12.92 -6.30 8.45
CA LYS A 96 -13.22 -5.87 7.07
C LYS A 96 -13.62 -4.40 6.96
N ARG A 97 -13.11 -3.56 7.85
CA ARG A 97 -13.32 -2.11 7.79
C ARG A 97 -12.40 -1.52 6.75
N GLN A 98 -12.96 -0.64 5.92
CA GLN A 98 -12.23 0.05 4.85
C GLN A 98 -11.77 1.43 5.33
N LEU A 99 -10.82 2.02 4.58
CA LEU A 99 -10.51 3.44 4.72
C LEU A 99 -11.75 4.27 4.42
N LEU A 100 -11.87 5.41 5.12
CA LEU A 100 -12.94 6.36 4.86
C LEU A 100 -12.86 6.89 3.43
N LEU A 101 -14.01 7.13 2.79
CA LEU A 101 -14.04 7.72 1.46
C LEU A 101 -13.40 9.13 1.50
N PRO A 102 -12.37 9.42 0.68
CA PRO A 102 -11.84 10.77 0.58
C PRO A 102 -12.86 11.75 -0.01
N ASP A 103 -12.85 13.00 0.43
CA ASP A 103 -13.80 14.04 0.01
C ASP A 103 -13.78 14.30 -1.51
N ASN A 104 -12.64 14.04 -2.18
CA ASN A 104 -12.44 14.30 -3.60
C ASN A 104 -12.58 13.03 -4.46
N CYS A 105 -13.15 11.96 -3.90
CA CYS A 105 -13.36 10.72 -4.65
C CYS A 105 -14.49 10.92 -5.68
N PRO A 106 -14.27 10.63 -6.98
CA PRO A 106 -15.32 10.73 -8.01
C PRO A 106 -16.48 9.79 -7.67
N GLY A 107 -17.71 10.32 -7.67
CA GLY A 107 -18.91 9.56 -7.28
C GLY A 107 -19.23 9.63 -5.77
N ALA A 108 -18.56 10.47 -5.00
CA ALA A 108 -18.94 10.80 -3.62
C ALA A 108 -20.22 11.67 -3.51
N MET A 109 -21.13 11.61 -4.50
CA MET A 109 -22.35 12.41 -4.58
C MET A 109 -23.56 11.52 -4.82
#